data_AF-A0AA39XZM7-F1
#
_entry.id   AF-A0AA39XZM7-F1
#
_cell.length_a   1.000
_cell.length_b   1.000
_cell.length_c   1.000
_cell.angle_alpha   90.00
_cell.angle_beta   90.00
_cell.angle_gamma   90.00
#
_symmetry.space_group_name_H-M   'P 1'
#
loop_
_entity.id
_entity.type
_entity.pdbx_description
1 polymer ?
#
loop_
_entity_poly.entity_id
_entity_poly.type
_entity_poly.pdbx_seq_one_letter_code
_entity_poly.pdbx_strand_id
1 'polypeptide(L)'
;MLECRALAQESFQRFEVLKTSEFSQGQTHYHLYQDYVVTRSSNWPHKVLIKDVASGGGESIVGTTLGVFGVLYGGMHLLGWSGPLHTEAELIVWRLSIFVLLAEALSALTVCAYFHVIHKAISKVPGFGWLQIIGELLFVVGFAIICAAVPLYCLLRLYLVVESFISLPYAVDGVYRQPPWSKYFPHLA
;
A
#
# COMPACT_ATOMS: atom_id res chain seq x y z
N MET A 1 28.76 -13.15 -10.44
CA MET A 1 28.85 -12.36 -9.19
C MET A 1 30.08 -11.46 -9.13
N LEU A 2 31.28 -11.93 -9.50
CA LEU A 2 32.51 -11.11 -9.48
C LEU A 2 32.44 -9.85 -10.39
N GLU A 3 31.85 -9.95 -11.58
CA GLU A 3 31.69 -8.81 -12.50
C GLU A 3 30.77 -7.71 -11.95
N CYS A 4 29.65 -8.07 -11.31
CA CYS A 4 28.77 -7.08 -10.66
C CYS A 4 29.49 -6.29 -9.57
N ARG A 5 30.42 -6.94 -8.84
CA ARG A 5 31.22 -6.26 -7.81
C ARG A 5 32.18 -5.24 -8.43
N ALA A 6 32.85 -5.62 -9.52
CA ALA A 6 33.77 -4.74 -10.23
C ALA A 6 33.05 -3.50 -10.81
N LEU A 7 31.90 -3.69 -11.45
CA LEU A 7 31.10 -2.60 -12.01
C LEU A 7 30.54 -1.66 -10.94
N ALA A 8 30.13 -2.19 -9.79
CA ALA A 8 29.68 -1.37 -8.66
C ALA A 8 30.83 -0.54 -8.07
N GLN A 9 32.00 -1.15 -7.91
CA GLN A 9 33.18 -0.46 -7.39
C GLN A 9 33.68 0.62 -8.36
N GLU A 10 33.60 0.38 -9.67
CA GLU A 10 33.89 1.37 -10.71
C GLU A 10 32.90 2.54 -10.66
N SER A 11 31.60 2.25 -10.51
CA SER A 11 30.55 3.27 -10.35
C SER A 11 30.82 4.17 -9.14
N PHE A 12 31.16 3.60 -7.99
CA PHE A 12 31.49 4.36 -6.76
C PHE A 12 32.73 5.24 -6.91
N GLN A 13 33.73 4.78 -7.67
CA GLN A 13 34.91 5.60 -7.97
C GLN A 13 34.57 6.76 -8.90
N ARG A 14 33.64 6.55 -9.83
CA ARG A 14 33.24 7.48 -10.89
C ARG A 14 32.31 8.59 -10.42
N PHE A 15 31.43 8.34 -9.45
CA PHE A 15 30.47 9.34 -8.97
C PHE A 15 30.94 10.01 -7.67
N GLU A 16 31.50 11.21 -7.79
CA GLU A 16 32.03 12.01 -6.67
C GLU A 16 30.96 12.39 -5.63
N VAL A 17 29.69 12.50 -6.06
CA VAL A 17 28.54 12.79 -5.20
C VAL A 17 28.35 11.76 -4.08
N LEU A 18 28.76 10.51 -4.31
CA LEU A 18 28.70 9.43 -3.32
C LEU A 18 29.84 9.51 -2.29
N LYS A 19 30.88 10.31 -2.56
CA LYS A 19 32.01 10.55 -1.66
C LYS A 19 31.74 11.70 -0.69
N THR A 20 30.84 12.63 -1.06
CA THR A 20 30.62 13.90 -0.35
C THR A 20 29.41 13.95 0.57
N SER A 21 28.55 12.92 0.62
CA SER A 21 27.50 12.90 1.63
C SER A 21 28.16 12.79 3.02
N GLU A 22 28.02 13.83 3.84
CA GLU A 22 28.51 13.85 5.22
C GLU A 22 27.86 12.71 6.01
N PHE A 23 28.60 11.61 6.15
CA PHE A 23 28.14 10.42 6.84
C PHE A 23 28.30 10.61 8.36
N SER A 24 27.28 10.20 9.11
CA SER A 24 27.36 10.16 10.57
C SER A 24 28.55 9.30 11.00
N GLN A 25 29.36 9.84 11.92
CA GLN A 25 30.52 9.17 12.49
C GLN A 25 30.13 7.78 13.01
N GLY A 26 30.46 6.73 12.25
CA GLY A 26 30.23 5.33 12.63
C GLY A 26 29.84 4.37 11.51
N GLN A 27 29.37 4.84 10.34
CA GLN A 27 29.05 3.94 9.22
C GLN A 27 30.23 3.79 8.26
N THR A 28 30.92 2.64 8.32
CA THR A 28 31.95 2.28 7.33
C THR A 28 31.34 2.07 5.95
N HIS A 29 32.01 2.56 4.89
CA HIS A 29 31.63 2.44 3.47
C HIS A 29 31.19 1.03 3.01
N TYR A 30 31.55 -0.01 3.75
CA TYR A 30 31.12 -1.39 3.54
C TYR A 30 29.59 -1.60 3.68
N HIS A 31 28.93 -0.81 4.53
CA HIS A 31 27.47 -0.89 4.73
C HIS A 31 26.70 -0.37 3.52
N LEU A 32 27.16 0.70 2.87
CA LEU A 32 26.53 1.21 1.63
C LEU A 32 26.57 0.18 0.49
N TYR A 33 27.67 -0.54 0.31
CA TYR A 33 27.73 -1.57 -0.73
C TYR A 33 26.67 -2.66 -0.51
N GLN A 34 26.44 -3.07 0.74
CA GLN A 34 25.40 -4.05 1.06
C GLN A 34 23.98 -3.48 0.93
N ASP A 35 23.78 -2.20 1.22
CA ASP A 35 22.46 -1.58 1.21
C ASP A 35 22.01 -1.15 -0.20
N TYR A 36 22.94 -0.77 -1.09
CA TYR A 36 22.61 -0.31 -2.45
C TYR A 36 22.84 -1.36 -3.54
N VAL A 37 23.78 -2.30 -3.36
CA VAL A 37 24.01 -3.41 -4.30
C VAL A 37 23.30 -4.67 -3.79
N VAL A 38 21.99 -4.64 -3.89
CA VAL A 38 21.15 -5.79 -3.54
C VAL A 38 21.14 -6.76 -4.72
N THR A 39 21.68 -7.97 -4.55
CA THR A 39 21.66 -9.02 -5.60
C THR A 39 20.25 -9.46 -5.98
N ARG A 40 19.27 -9.13 -5.14
CA ARG A 40 17.84 -9.32 -5.36
C ARG A 40 17.11 -8.23 -4.58
N SER A 41 16.10 -7.61 -5.16
CA SER A 41 15.17 -6.79 -4.39
C SER A 41 14.54 -7.65 -3.29
N SER A 42 14.58 -7.18 -2.04
CA SER A 42 13.90 -7.93 -0.99
C SER A 42 12.40 -7.91 -1.24
N ASN A 43 11.75 -9.06 -1.08
CA ASN A 43 10.29 -9.13 -1.10
C ASN A 43 9.73 -8.27 0.03
N TRP A 44 8.58 -7.64 -0.24
CA TRP A 44 7.75 -7.05 0.80
C TRP A 44 6.93 -8.17 1.50
N PRO A 45 6.69 -8.09 2.81
CA PRO A 45 7.25 -7.11 3.75
C PRO A 45 8.72 -7.41 4.11
N HIS A 46 9.55 -6.37 4.19
CA HIS A 46 10.96 -6.50 4.58
C HIS A 46 11.09 -6.99 6.04
N LYS A 47 12.15 -7.72 6.36
CA LYS A 47 12.36 -8.26 7.74
C LYS A 47 12.36 -7.17 8.81
N VAL A 48 12.84 -5.97 8.48
CA VAL A 48 12.79 -4.80 9.37
C VAL A 48 11.35 -4.41 9.66
N LEU A 49 10.51 -4.30 8.63
CA LEU A 49 9.08 -4.01 8.78
C LEU A 49 8.37 -5.08 9.62
N ILE A 50 8.67 -6.36 9.42
CA ILE A 50 8.10 -7.46 10.22
C ILE A 50 8.52 -7.33 11.70
N LYS A 51 9.79 -7.01 11.96
CA LYS A 51 10.29 -6.80 13.32
C LYS A 51 9.63 -5.59 13.98
N ASP A 52 9.48 -4.49 13.25
CA ASP A 52 8.87 -3.26 13.74
C ASP A 52 7.39 -3.47 14.05
N VAL A 53 6.67 -4.20 13.20
CA VAL A 53 5.28 -4.63 13.45
C VAL A 53 5.22 -5.53 14.68
N ALA A 54 6.09 -6.54 14.78
CA ALA A 54 6.12 -7.45 15.93
C ALA A 54 6.47 -6.74 17.26
N SER A 55 7.21 -5.62 17.20
CA SER A 55 7.48 -4.77 18.37
C SER A 55 6.41 -3.69 18.61
N GLY A 56 5.28 -3.73 17.89
CA GLY A 56 4.15 -2.80 18.05
C GLY A 56 4.38 -1.39 17.48
N GLY A 57 5.52 -1.13 16.83
CA GLY A 57 5.85 0.17 16.24
C GLY A 57 5.46 0.32 14.77
N GLY A 58 5.52 -0.78 14.02
CA GLY A 58 5.28 -0.81 12.58
C GLY A 58 3.83 -1.04 12.16
N GLU A 59 2.94 -1.38 13.10
CA GLU A 59 1.54 -1.73 12.81
C GLU A 59 0.82 -0.61 12.06
N SER A 60 1.01 0.65 12.47
CA SER A 60 0.39 1.79 11.79
C SER A 60 0.99 2.06 10.42
N ILE A 61 2.29 1.83 10.22
CA ILE A 61 2.90 2.07 8.91
C ILE A 61 2.32 1.08 7.89
N VAL A 62 2.20 -0.20 8.27
CA VAL A 62 1.59 -1.22 7.43
C VAL A 62 0.13 -0.91 7.18
N GLY A 63 -0.66 -0.66 8.23
CA GLY A 63 -2.08 -0.36 8.11
C GLY A 63 -2.37 0.89 7.26
N THR A 64 -1.63 1.98 7.47
CA THR A 64 -1.76 3.20 6.65
C THR A 64 -1.35 2.97 5.21
N THR A 65 -0.24 2.26 4.97
CA THR A 65 0.21 1.94 3.60
C THR A 65 -0.85 1.11 2.87
N LEU A 66 -1.31 0.01 3.48
CA LEU A 66 -2.33 -0.85 2.90
C LEU A 66 -3.64 -0.09 2.68
N GLY A 67 -4.07 0.74 3.63
CA GLY A 67 -5.26 1.58 3.50
C GLY A 67 -5.15 2.57 2.34
N VAL A 68 -4.04 3.29 2.21
CA VAL A 68 -3.82 4.24 1.10
C VAL A 68 -3.84 3.52 -0.25
N PHE A 69 -3.08 2.43 -0.41
CA PHE A 69 -3.07 1.67 -1.65
C PHE A 69 -4.44 1.02 -1.94
N GLY A 70 -5.16 0.59 -0.91
CA GLY A 70 -6.53 0.08 -1.02
C GLY A 70 -7.50 1.14 -1.55
N VAL A 71 -7.43 2.36 -1.02
CA VAL A 71 -8.25 3.48 -1.50
C VAL A 71 -7.91 3.84 -2.95
N LEU A 72 -6.63 3.90 -3.30
CA LEU A 72 -6.19 4.18 -4.67
C LEU A 72 -6.67 3.09 -5.64
N TYR A 73 -6.54 1.82 -5.25
CA TYR A 73 -6.99 0.68 -6.03
C TYR A 73 -8.52 0.69 -6.23
N GLY A 74 -9.29 0.85 -5.15
CA GLY A 74 -10.75 0.94 -5.23
C GLY A 74 -11.21 2.18 -6.00
N GLY A 75 -10.54 3.32 -5.83
CA GLY A 75 -10.80 4.57 -6.52
C GLY A 75 -10.55 4.48 -8.03
N MET A 76 -9.53 3.73 -8.46
CA MET A 76 -9.30 3.48 -9.89
C MET A 76 -10.48 2.73 -10.53
N HIS A 77 -11.05 1.75 -9.84
CA HIS A 77 -12.22 1.02 -10.33
C HIS A 77 -13.49 1.88 -10.36
N LEU A 78 -13.62 2.89 -9.48
CA LEU A 78 -14.69 3.90 -9.58
C LEU A 78 -14.63 4.69 -10.89
N LEU A 79 -13.45 4.94 -11.45
CA LEU A 79 -13.33 5.62 -12.75
C LEU A 79 -13.96 4.80 -13.89
N GLY A 80 -14.00 3.48 -13.73
CA GLY A 80 -14.72 2.53 -14.59
C GLY A 80 -16.17 2.29 -14.19
N TRP A 81 -16.88 3.29 -13.64
CA TRP A 81 -18.24 3.17 -13.10
C TRP A 81 -19.29 2.59 -14.07
N SER A 82 -19.08 2.83 -15.36
CA SER A 82 -19.91 2.37 -16.48
C SER A 82 -19.05 1.55 -17.45
N GLY A 83 -18.35 0.54 -16.93
CA GLY A 83 -17.55 -0.38 -17.75
C GLY A 83 -18.41 -1.13 -18.78
N PRO A 84 -17.79 -1.70 -19.84
CA PRO A 84 -18.49 -2.41 -20.91
C PRO A 84 -18.94 -3.81 -20.48
N LEU A 85 -19.72 -3.89 -19.40
CA LEU A 85 -20.29 -5.14 -18.91
C LEU A 85 -21.59 -5.43 -19.65
N HIS A 86 -21.83 -6.70 -19.96
CA HIS A 86 -22.89 -7.11 -20.88
C HIS A 86 -24.26 -7.20 -20.19
N THR A 87 -24.30 -7.37 -18.87
CA THR A 87 -25.55 -7.48 -18.10
C THR A 87 -25.65 -6.48 -16.94
N GLU A 88 -26.89 -6.08 -16.63
CA GLU A 88 -27.19 -5.21 -15.47
C GLU A 88 -26.75 -5.85 -14.14
N ALA A 89 -26.83 -7.18 -14.04
CA ALA A 89 -26.42 -7.90 -12.84
C ALA A 89 -24.90 -7.79 -12.60
N GLU A 90 -24.09 -8.01 -13.64
CA GLU A 90 -22.63 -7.83 -13.58
C GLU A 90 -22.26 -6.40 -13.18
N LEU A 91 -22.95 -5.40 -13.74
CA LEU A 91 -22.72 -4.00 -13.40
C LEU A 91 -23.04 -3.67 -11.93
N ILE A 92 -24.10 -4.26 -11.37
CA ILE A 92 -24.43 -4.12 -9.94
C ILE A 92 -23.34 -4.78 -9.08
N VAL A 93 -22.94 -6.02 -9.40
CA VAL A 93 -21.91 -6.73 -8.63
C VAL A 93 -20.57 -6.02 -8.71
N TRP A 94 -20.20 -5.48 -9.87
CA TRP A 94 -19.03 -4.62 -10.08
C TRP A 94 -19.04 -3.41 -9.14
N ARG A 95 -20.14 -2.64 -9.12
CA ARG A 95 -20.27 -1.46 -8.25
C ARG A 95 -20.23 -1.81 -6.78
N LEU A 96 -20.94 -2.86 -6.37
CA LEU A 96 -20.91 -3.33 -4.98
C LEU A 96 -19.51 -3.77 -4.57
N SER A 97 -18.78 -4.46 -5.44
CA SER A 97 -17.40 -4.86 -5.20
C SER A 97 -16.49 -3.66 -4.95
N ILE A 98 -16.65 -2.59 -5.72
CA ILE A 98 -15.88 -1.34 -5.55
C ILE A 98 -16.18 -0.70 -4.19
N PHE A 99 -17.45 -0.59 -3.80
CA PHE A 99 -17.81 -0.01 -2.51
C PHE A 99 -17.29 -0.83 -1.34
N VAL A 100 -17.33 -2.16 -1.41
CA VAL A 100 -16.80 -3.02 -0.34
C VAL A 100 -15.28 -2.86 -0.23
N LEU A 101 -14.55 -2.81 -1.35
CA LEU A 101 -13.10 -2.55 -1.34
C LEU A 101 -12.75 -1.19 -0.74
N LEU A 102 -13.49 -0.14 -1.09
CA LEU A 102 -13.29 1.19 -0.53
C LEU A 102 -13.63 1.25 0.97
N ALA A 103 -14.72 0.62 1.38
CA ALA A 103 -15.13 0.56 2.78
C ALA A 103 -14.09 -0.16 3.64
N GLU A 104 -13.50 -1.24 3.13
CA GLU A 104 -12.44 -1.99 3.80
C GLU A 104 -11.13 -1.19 3.90
N ALA A 105 -10.74 -0.50 2.83
CA ALA A 105 -9.56 0.35 2.84
C ALA A 105 -9.72 1.55 3.79
N LEU A 106 -10.90 2.17 3.84
CA LEU A 106 -11.21 3.28 4.75
C LEU A 106 -11.30 2.81 6.20
N SER A 107 -11.86 1.63 6.46
CA SER A 107 -11.95 1.09 7.82
C SER A 107 -10.57 0.76 8.40
N ALA A 108 -9.62 0.29 7.58
CA ALA A 108 -8.23 0.13 7.99
C ALA A 108 -7.59 1.47 8.43
N LEU A 109 -7.88 2.56 7.70
CA LEU A 109 -7.39 3.90 8.06
C LEU A 109 -8.02 4.43 9.34
N THR A 110 -9.33 4.21 9.57
CA THR A 110 -9.98 4.66 10.80
C THR A 110 -9.48 3.89 12.03
N VAL A 111 -9.19 2.59 11.89
CA VAL A 111 -8.54 1.78 12.95
C VAL A 111 -7.17 2.34 13.30
N CYS A 112 -6.33 2.64 12.31
CA CYS A 112 -5.01 3.23 12.54
C CYS A 112 -5.12 4.61 13.22
N ALA A 113 -6.02 5.47 12.72
CA ALA A 113 -6.26 6.80 13.27
C ALA A 113 -6.80 6.75 14.72
N TYR A 114 -7.66 5.78 15.03
CA TYR A 114 -8.21 5.58 16.36
C TYR A 114 -7.09 5.34 17.39
N PHE A 115 -6.17 4.42 17.14
CA PHE A 115 -5.07 4.14 18.05
C PHE A 115 -4.06 5.28 18.17
N HIS A 116 -3.78 5.98 17.07
CA HIS A 116 -2.74 7.01 17.03
C HIS A 116 -3.17 8.35 17.60
N VAL A 117 -4.42 8.74 17.40
CA VAL A 117 -4.92 10.07 17.75
C VAL A 117 -5.97 9.97 18.85
N ILE A 118 -7.01 9.16 18.63
CA ILE A 118 -8.24 9.21 19.43
C ILE A 118 -8.03 8.59 20.82
N HIS A 119 -7.47 7.37 20.89
CA HIS A 119 -7.22 6.69 22.16
C HIS A 119 -6.27 7.49 23.06
N LYS A 120 -5.22 8.09 22.50
CA LYS A 120 -4.27 8.96 23.23
C LYS A 120 -4.89 10.28 23.69
N ALA A 121 -5.82 10.84 22.92
CA ALA A 121 -6.50 12.08 23.28
C ALA A 121 -7.54 11.86 24.39
N ILE A 122 -8.37 10.82 24.27
CA ILE A 122 -9.45 10.53 25.22
C ILE A 122 -8.89 10.09 26.59
N SER A 123 -7.82 9.29 26.60
CA SER A 123 -7.19 8.82 27.86
C SER A 123 -6.61 9.93 28.73
N LYS A 124 -6.42 11.14 28.20
CA LYS A 124 -5.91 12.30 28.95
C LYS A 124 -6.99 13.15 29.61
N VAL A 125 -8.27 12.90 29.33
CA VAL A 125 -9.37 13.73 29.84
C VAL A 125 -9.97 13.08 31.11
N PRO A 126 -9.74 13.66 32.31
CA PRO A 126 -10.31 13.12 33.54
C PRO A 126 -11.84 13.27 33.54
N GLY A 127 -12.56 12.25 34.05
CA GLY A 127 -14.02 12.26 34.19
C GLY A 127 -14.81 11.63 33.03
N PHE A 128 -14.13 11.18 31.96
CA PHE A 128 -14.76 10.63 30.75
C PHE A 128 -14.57 9.12 30.54
N GLY A 129 -14.30 8.35 31.61
CA GLY A 129 -14.01 6.92 31.52
C GLY A 129 -15.10 6.07 30.84
N TRP A 130 -16.38 6.46 30.95
CA TRP A 130 -17.49 5.77 30.29
C TRP A 130 -17.47 5.94 28.76
N LEU A 131 -17.04 7.09 28.24
CA LEU A 131 -16.83 7.28 26.79
C LEU A 131 -15.68 6.43 26.28
N GLN A 132 -14.63 6.24 27.08
CA GLN A 132 -13.54 5.34 26.73
C GLN A 132 -14.03 3.90 26.61
N ILE A 133 -14.84 3.42 27.57
CA ILE A 133 -15.42 2.07 27.51
C ILE A 133 -16.30 1.89 26.27
N ILE A 134 -17.14 2.87 25.94
CA ILE A 134 -17.96 2.82 24.71
C ILE A 134 -17.09 2.81 23.46
N GLY A 135 -16.03 3.65 23.41
CA GLY A 135 -15.08 3.70 22.31
C GLY A 135 -14.38 2.36 22.07
N GLU A 136 -13.86 1.75 23.15
CA GLU A 136 -13.22 0.43 23.10
C GLU A 136 -14.21 -0.66 22.66
N LEU A 137 -15.46 -0.63 23.14
CA LEU A 137 -16.47 -1.60 22.73
C LEU A 137 -16.81 -1.47 21.23
N LEU A 138 -17.06 -0.25 20.76
CA LEU A 138 -17.32 0.03 19.34
C LEU A 138 -16.13 -0.38 18.47
N PHE A 139 -14.91 -0.14 18.95
CA PHE A 139 -13.69 -0.56 18.29
C PHE A 139 -13.62 -2.09 18.16
N VAL A 140 -13.80 -2.83 19.26
CA VAL A 140 -13.75 -4.30 19.26
C VAL A 140 -14.82 -4.89 18.33
N VAL A 141 -16.04 -4.37 18.40
CA VAL A 141 -17.14 -4.81 17.52
C VAL A 141 -16.83 -4.49 16.06
N GLY A 142 -16.36 -3.27 15.77
CA GLY A 142 -15.98 -2.86 14.42
C GLY A 142 -14.84 -3.71 13.85
N PHE A 143 -13.81 -3.97 14.65
CA PHE A 143 -12.69 -4.83 14.27
C PHE A 143 -13.14 -6.27 13.99
N ALA A 144 -14.02 -6.84 14.82
CA ALA A 144 -14.59 -8.16 14.58
C ALA A 144 -15.38 -8.22 13.26
N ILE A 145 -16.15 -7.17 12.93
CA ILE A 145 -16.88 -7.07 11.66
C ILE A 145 -15.90 -6.99 10.48
N ILE A 146 -14.83 -6.19 10.58
CA ILE A 146 -13.80 -6.08 9.52
C ILE A 146 -13.16 -7.46 9.28
N CYS A 147 -12.73 -8.15 10.34
CA CYS A 147 -12.16 -9.49 10.24
C CYS A 147 -13.12 -10.49 9.60
N ALA A 148 -14.41 -10.44 9.97
CA ALA A 148 -15.44 -11.29 9.37
C ALA A 148 -15.73 -10.95 7.90
N ALA A 149 -15.45 -9.72 7.45
CA ALA A 149 -15.63 -9.28 6.07
C ALA A 149 -14.45 -9.66 5.15
N VAL A 150 -13.29 -10.06 5.68
CA VAL A 150 -12.10 -10.44 4.90
C VAL A 150 -12.39 -11.53 3.84
N PRO A 151 -13.13 -12.62 4.13
CA PRO A 151 -13.44 -13.62 3.11
C PRO A 151 -14.27 -13.05 1.96
N LEU A 152 -15.25 -12.20 2.27
CA LEU A 152 -16.06 -11.53 1.26
C LEU A 152 -15.22 -10.57 0.41
N TYR A 153 -14.33 -9.80 1.05
CA TYR A 153 -13.35 -8.97 0.37
C TYR A 153 -12.51 -9.78 -0.65
N CYS A 154 -11.98 -10.94 -0.23
CA CYS A 154 -11.19 -11.80 -1.11
C CYS A 154 -11.99 -12.28 -2.33
N LEU A 155 -13.26 -12.65 -2.15
CA LEU A 155 -14.13 -13.09 -3.24
C LEU A 155 -14.44 -11.95 -4.22
N LEU A 156 -14.82 -10.78 -3.72
CA LEU A 156 -15.12 -9.62 -4.56
C LEU A 156 -13.88 -9.11 -5.30
N ARG A 157 -12.70 -9.19 -4.67
CA ARG A 157 -11.43 -8.86 -5.31
C ARG A 157 -11.09 -9.84 -6.42
N LEU A 158 -11.29 -11.14 -6.21
CA LEU A 158 -11.11 -12.15 -7.26
C LEU A 158 -12.08 -11.89 -8.42
N TYR A 159 -13.34 -11.58 -8.12
CA TYR A 159 -14.35 -11.23 -9.11
C TYR A 159 -13.89 -10.05 -9.98
N LEU A 160 -13.49 -8.92 -9.39
CA LEU A 160 -13.03 -7.75 -10.17
C LEU A 160 -11.82 -8.08 -11.05
N VAL A 161 -10.89 -8.89 -10.56
CA VAL A 161 -9.70 -9.28 -11.34
C VAL A 161 -10.10 -10.13 -12.54
N VAL A 162 -10.96 -11.13 -12.33
CA VAL A 162 -11.48 -11.99 -13.40
C VAL A 162 -12.25 -11.16 -14.42
N GLU A 163 -13.15 -10.31 -13.97
CA GLU A 163 -13.98 -9.47 -14.84
C GLU A 163 -13.14 -8.47 -15.64
N SER A 164 -12.09 -7.91 -15.03
CA SER A 164 -11.14 -7.02 -15.71
C SER A 164 -10.41 -7.73 -16.86
N PHE A 165 -10.04 -9.00 -16.68
CA PHE A 165 -9.40 -9.79 -17.73
C PHE A 165 -10.39 -10.20 -18.84
N ILE A 166 -11.62 -10.56 -18.48
CA ILE A 166 -12.68 -10.86 -19.44
C ILE A 166 -13.02 -9.64 -20.29
N SER A 167 -13.02 -8.45 -19.70
CA SER A 167 -13.32 -7.19 -20.38
C SER A 167 -12.19 -6.71 -21.30
N LEU A 168 -10.94 -7.11 -21.04
CA LEU A 168 -9.77 -6.58 -21.74
C LEU A 168 -9.84 -6.77 -23.26
N PRO A 169 -10.14 -7.97 -23.83
CA PRO A 169 -10.23 -8.17 -25.28
C PRO A 169 -11.27 -7.29 -25.99
N TYR A 170 -12.31 -6.86 -25.28
CA TYR A 170 -13.41 -6.04 -25.80
C TYR A 170 -13.13 -4.54 -25.68
N ALA A 171 -11.99 -4.14 -25.13
CA ALA A 171 -11.61 -2.74 -25.02
C ALA A 171 -11.33 -2.11 -26.40
N VAL A 172 -11.56 -0.80 -26.51
CA VAL A 172 -11.28 -0.04 -27.74
C VAL A 172 -9.80 -0.11 -28.10
N ASP A 173 -9.48 -0.12 -29.41
CA ASP A 173 -8.11 -0.21 -29.95
C ASP A 173 -7.10 0.76 -29.30
N GLY A 174 -7.59 1.92 -28.85
CA GLY A 174 -6.77 2.92 -28.17
C GLY A 174 -6.13 2.44 -26.86
N VAL A 175 -6.73 1.47 -26.15
CA VAL A 175 -6.19 0.91 -24.90
C VAL A 175 -4.92 0.09 -25.15
N TYR A 176 -4.80 -0.51 -26.33
CA TYR A 176 -3.63 -1.30 -26.71
C TYR A 176 -2.49 -0.45 -27.27
N ARG A 177 -2.74 0.83 -27.57
CA ARG A 177 -1.68 1.74 -28.01
C ARG A 177 -0.83 2.11 -26.80
N GLN A 178 0.48 1.97 -26.94
CA GLN A 178 1.40 2.44 -25.91
C GLN A 178 1.16 3.92 -25.63
N PRO A 179 0.85 4.31 -24.38
CA PRO A 179 0.89 5.70 -23.99
C PRO A 179 2.32 6.20 -24.22
N PRO A 180 2.53 7.42 -24.75
CA PRO A 180 3.86 7.99 -24.88
C PRO A 180 4.36 8.43 -23.50
N TRP A 181 4.65 7.46 -22.62
CA TRP A 181 5.13 7.66 -21.24
C TRP A 181 6.37 8.55 -21.21
N SER A 182 7.22 8.45 -22.23
CA SER A 182 8.39 9.32 -22.41
C SER A 182 8.03 10.82 -22.45
N LYS A 183 6.83 11.20 -22.88
CA LYS A 183 6.42 12.60 -22.96
C LYS A 183 6.00 13.21 -21.60
N TYR A 184 5.72 12.37 -20.61
CA TYR A 184 5.25 12.79 -19.28
C TYR A 184 6.34 12.79 -18.21
N PHE A 185 7.38 11.97 -18.38
CA PHE A 185 8.56 12.05 -17.51
C PHE A 185 9.51 13.10 -18.10
N PRO A 186 9.74 14.24 -17.42
CA PRO A 186 10.75 15.18 -17.86
C PRO A 186 12.07 14.40 -17.93
N HIS A 187 12.60 14.27 -19.14
CA HIS A 187 13.96 13.79 -19.33
C HIS A 187 14.83 14.74 -18.51
N LEU A 188 15.46 14.24 -17.45
CA LEU A 188 16.52 14.95 -16.76
C LEU A 188 17.67 15.06 -17.77
N ALA A 189 17.60 16.09 -18.62
CA ALA A 189 18.65 16.48 -19.54
C ALA A 189 19.69 17.33 -18.81
#